data_AF-A0A1B8AEU3-F1
#
_entry.id   AF-A0A1B8AEU3-F1
#
_cell.length_a   1.000
_cell.length_b   1.000
_cell.length_c   1.000
_cell.angle_alpha   90.00
_cell.angle_beta   90.00
_cell.angle_gamma   90.00
#
_symmetry.space_group_name_H-M   'P 1'
#
loop_
_entity.id
_entity.type
_entity.pdbx_description
1 polymer ?
#
loop_
_entity_poly.entity_id
_entity_poly.type
_entity_poly.pdbx_seq_one_letter_code
_entity_poly.pdbx_strand_id
1 'polypeptide(L)'
;MSLTRRQLLAHANEEFTQAYNAGPYTSYKQIELLLNISDVCETGGPNVKATWMGKAGRCTATSMKVAERLVVKYPGGNYDFEIFHVPLAKGGHRFARCSFSGIVIDLVSNIGAFFLPDNETVTIGTTDTVSWRHARGRIYITDADGNEHPCEKVNANRALALCLYEVSRSAQLIVLFRELDPHLVNSNIAGTRYEHAMFGHGAIKWHLKPNTIENDATVAGIKELHLRPYIDDSDVKTRIVWDQSHTARDREESANEVHHFMATHGGPFYNEQWEADGVVDFFGLIWRELCVNYGSPRVVEQAATE
;
A
#
# COMPACT_ATOMS: atom_id res chain seq x y z
N MET A 1 2.64 -28.73 -20.83
CA MET A 1 2.35 -27.79 -21.94
C MET A 1 2.69 -26.39 -21.46
N SER A 2 3.41 -25.60 -22.26
CA SER A 2 3.69 -24.19 -21.93
C SER A 2 2.40 -23.38 -22.04
N LEU A 3 2.12 -22.54 -21.04
CA LEU A 3 0.98 -21.63 -21.07
C LEU A 3 1.21 -20.51 -22.11
N THR A 4 0.12 -19.99 -22.69
CA THR A 4 0.17 -18.80 -23.55
C THR A 4 0.37 -17.54 -22.70
N ARG A 5 0.91 -16.46 -23.30
CA ARG A 5 1.05 -15.16 -22.62
C ARG A 5 -0.26 -14.68 -21.99
N ARG A 6 -1.38 -14.83 -22.70
CA ARG A 6 -2.71 -14.45 -22.22
C ARG A 6 -3.13 -15.22 -20.97
N GLN A 7 -2.85 -16.53 -20.93
CA GLN A 7 -3.17 -17.37 -19.76
C GLN A 7 -2.30 -16.97 -18.55
N LEU A 8 -1.00 -16.74 -18.76
CA LEU A 8 -0.11 -16.35 -17.67
C LEU A 8 -0.49 -14.99 -17.05
N LEU A 9 -0.88 -14.01 -17.89
CA LEU A 9 -1.34 -12.71 -17.40
C LEU A 9 -2.67 -12.80 -16.67
N ALA A 10 -3.60 -13.64 -17.13
CA ALA A 10 -4.86 -13.87 -16.44
C ALA A 10 -4.63 -14.45 -15.03
N HIS A 11 -3.72 -15.43 -14.89
CA HIS A 11 -3.35 -15.97 -13.58
C HIS A 11 -2.73 -14.87 -12.69
N ALA A 12 -1.80 -14.08 -13.24
CA ALA A 12 -1.13 -13.02 -12.51
C ALA A 12 -2.10 -11.95 -12.00
N ASN A 13 -3.06 -11.54 -12.83
CA ASN A 13 -4.07 -10.56 -12.45
C ASN A 13 -5.06 -11.11 -11.41
N GLU A 14 -5.46 -12.39 -11.52
CA GLU A 14 -6.30 -13.04 -10.51
C GLU A 14 -5.62 -13.04 -9.13
N GLU A 15 -4.37 -13.49 -9.08
CA GLU A 15 -3.60 -13.50 -7.82
C GLU A 15 -3.26 -12.09 -7.33
N PHE A 16 -3.03 -11.15 -8.24
CA PHE A 16 -2.86 -9.74 -7.91
C PHE A 16 -4.07 -9.22 -7.18
N THR A 17 -5.26 -9.37 -7.76
CA THR A 17 -6.52 -8.96 -7.13
C THR A 17 -6.71 -9.57 -5.75
N GLN A 18 -6.50 -10.88 -5.62
CA GLN A 18 -6.65 -11.56 -4.33
C GLN A 18 -5.62 -11.09 -3.29
N ALA A 19 -4.35 -10.95 -3.68
CA ALA A 19 -3.29 -10.48 -2.79
C ALA A 19 -3.49 -9.02 -2.39
N TYR A 20 -3.96 -8.20 -3.33
CA TYR A 20 -4.25 -6.79 -3.15
C TYR A 20 -5.42 -6.60 -2.16
N ASN A 21 -6.54 -7.30 -2.37
CA ASN A 21 -7.73 -7.22 -1.54
C ASN A 21 -7.50 -7.77 -0.13
N ALA A 22 -6.70 -8.83 -0.01
CA ALA A 22 -6.33 -9.37 1.30
C ALA A 22 -5.28 -8.55 2.05
N GLY A 23 -4.87 -7.38 1.53
CA GLY A 23 -3.85 -6.53 2.14
C GLY A 23 -2.41 -7.05 2.00
N PRO A 24 -1.40 -6.22 2.33
CA PRO A 24 0.01 -6.55 2.12
C PRO A 24 0.52 -7.71 2.99
N TYR A 25 -0.09 -7.95 4.14
CA TYR A 25 0.28 -9.04 5.05
C TYR A 25 -0.93 -9.99 5.14
N THR A 26 -0.68 -11.28 5.34
CA THR A 26 -1.77 -12.29 5.37
C THR A 26 -1.66 -13.26 6.52
N SER A 27 -0.67 -13.08 7.39
CA SER A 27 -0.53 -13.88 8.59
C SER A 27 0.33 -13.20 9.63
N TYR A 28 -0.01 -13.44 10.90
CA TYR A 28 0.84 -13.17 12.06
C TYR A 28 2.26 -13.75 11.89
N LYS A 29 2.42 -14.89 11.18
CA LYS A 29 3.73 -15.49 10.89
C LYS A 29 4.59 -14.70 9.90
N GLN A 30 4.00 -14.03 8.91
CA GLN A 30 4.74 -13.13 8.03
C GLN A 30 5.19 -11.89 8.80
N ILE A 31 4.36 -11.39 9.73
CA ILE A 31 4.69 -10.30 10.65
C ILE A 31 5.80 -10.71 11.63
N GLU A 32 5.73 -11.92 12.20
CA GLU A 32 6.72 -12.50 13.09
C GLU A 32 8.05 -12.80 12.38
N LEU A 33 8.02 -13.27 11.12
CA LEU A 33 9.21 -13.45 10.29
C LEU A 33 9.87 -12.10 9.95
N LEU A 34 9.07 -11.04 9.72
CA LEU A 34 9.55 -9.67 9.51
C LEU A 34 10.18 -9.07 10.76
N LEU A 35 9.68 -9.42 11.96
CA LEU A 35 10.25 -9.03 13.25
C LEU A 35 11.48 -9.86 13.61
N ASN A 36 11.55 -11.14 13.23
CA ASN A 36 12.66 -12.05 13.53
C ASN A 36 13.85 -11.91 12.56
N ILE A 37 13.65 -11.43 11.32
CA ILE A 37 14.77 -11.03 10.44
C ILE A 37 15.42 -9.72 10.96
N SER A 38 14.76 -9.05 11.91
CA SER A 38 15.24 -7.89 12.64
C SER A 38 15.74 -8.30 14.03
N ASP A 39 16.87 -9.01 14.11
CA ASP A 39 17.78 -8.90 15.27
C ASP A 39 18.23 -7.43 15.51
N VAL A 40 17.90 -6.52 14.57
CA VAL A 40 17.93 -5.05 14.72
C VAL A 40 16.87 -4.54 15.74
N CYS A 41 15.91 -5.36 16.16
CA CYS A 41 14.91 -5.04 17.19
C CYS A 41 15.39 -5.30 18.63
N GLU A 42 16.60 -5.83 18.86
CA GLU A 42 17.12 -6.05 20.22
C GLU A 42 17.30 -4.75 21.05
N THR A 43 17.16 -3.56 20.45
CA THR A 43 17.09 -2.29 21.19
C THR A 43 15.67 -1.75 21.40
N GLY A 44 14.62 -2.44 20.92
CA GLY A 44 13.22 -2.27 21.34
C GLY A 44 12.72 -0.84 21.55
N GLY A 45 13.10 0.11 20.69
CA GLY A 45 12.70 1.52 20.84
C GLY A 45 11.26 1.78 20.41
N PRO A 46 10.57 2.80 20.98
CA PRO A 46 9.16 3.14 20.74
C PRO A 46 8.79 3.45 19.27
N ASN A 47 9.77 3.52 18.36
CA ASN A 47 9.58 3.81 16.94
C ASN A 47 9.14 2.59 16.10
N VAL A 48 9.41 1.35 16.55
CA VAL A 48 8.99 0.13 15.82
C VAL A 48 7.45 -0.03 15.84
N LYS A 49 6.81 0.41 16.92
CA LYS A 49 5.33 0.39 17.05
C LYS A 49 4.64 1.46 16.20
N ALA A 50 5.36 2.53 15.83
CA ALA A 50 4.86 3.62 15.00
C ALA A 50 4.97 3.33 13.49
N THR A 51 5.74 2.31 13.13
CA THR A 51 6.14 1.98 11.76
C THR A 51 5.01 1.35 10.94
N TRP A 52 4.20 0.47 11.52
CA TRP A 52 3.57 -0.66 10.81
C TRP A 52 2.41 -0.37 9.81
N MET A 53 2.26 0.87 9.36
CA MET A 53 0.95 1.48 9.21
C MET A 53 0.78 2.16 7.81
N GLY A 54 1.86 2.49 7.08
CA GLY A 54 1.81 3.41 5.93
C GLY A 54 1.56 2.76 4.56
N LYS A 55 1.56 3.57 3.48
CA LYS A 55 1.74 3.06 2.10
C LYS A 55 3.07 2.30 1.94
N ALA A 56 3.96 2.43 2.92
CA ALA A 56 5.27 1.82 2.96
C ALA A 56 5.14 0.29 3.11
N GLY A 57 5.83 -0.42 2.22
CA GLY A 57 5.84 -1.88 2.16
C GLY A 57 4.72 -2.56 1.37
N ARG A 58 3.70 -1.83 0.94
CA ARG A 58 2.62 -2.39 0.11
C ARG A 58 3.11 -2.88 -1.24
N CYS A 59 3.97 -2.11 -1.91
CA CYS A 59 4.54 -2.53 -3.19
C CYS A 59 5.33 -3.84 -3.05
N THR A 60 6.21 -3.92 -2.05
CA THR A 60 7.06 -5.09 -1.81
C THR A 60 6.24 -6.30 -1.39
N ALA A 61 5.38 -6.15 -0.38
CA ALA A 61 4.64 -7.24 0.20
C ALA A 61 3.57 -7.79 -0.77
N THR A 62 2.84 -6.92 -1.47
CA THR A 62 1.89 -7.38 -2.50
C THR A 62 2.60 -8.07 -3.66
N SER A 63 3.66 -7.48 -4.23
CA SER A 63 4.39 -8.14 -5.33
C SER A 63 4.96 -9.51 -4.94
N MET A 64 5.47 -9.64 -3.71
CA MET A 64 5.97 -10.92 -3.20
C MET A 64 4.83 -11.94 -2.97
N LYS A 65 3.72 -11.51 -2.39
CA LYS A 65 2.55 -12.37 -2.13
C LYS A 65 1.94 -12.90 -3.42
N VAL A 66 1.84 -12.07 -4.46
CA VAL A 66 1.37 -12.50 -5.79
C VAL A 66 2.35 -13.49 -6.41
N ALA A 67 3.65 -13.19 -6.38
CA ALA A 67 4.68 -14.09 -6.89
C ALA A 67 4.64 -15.46 -6.21
N GLU A 68 4.51 -15.49 -4.88
CA GLU A 68 4.41 -16.73 -4.10
C GLU A 68 3.14 -17.52 -4.46
N ARG A 69 1.97 -16.87 -4.51
CA ARG A 69 0.71 -17.52 -4.87
C ARG A 69 0.76 -18.10 -6.28
N LEU A 70 1.37 -17.42 -7.24
CA LEU A 70 1.55 -17.92 -8.59
C LEU A 70 2.41 -19.18 -8.65
N VAL A 71 3.51 -19.21 -7.91
CA VAL A 71 4.41 -20.37 -7.84
C VAL A 71 3.72 -21.57 -7.17
N VAL A 72 2.97 -21.33 -6.09
CA VAL A 72 2.30 -22.38 -5.30
C VAL A 72 1.05 -22.93 -6.00
N LYS A 73 0.17 -22.05 -6.50
CA LYS A 73 -1.13 -22.44 -7.08
C LYS A 73 -1.00 -23.03 -8.49
N TYR A 74 0.02 -22.62 -9.25
CA TYR A 74 0.26 -23.09 -10.62
C TYR A 74 1.62 -23.79 -10.76
N PRO A 75 1.79 -24.96 -10.11
CA PRO A 75 3.04 -25.72 -10.17
C PRO A 75 3.31 -26.21 -11.60
N GLY A 76 4.59 -26.22 -12.01
CA GLY A 76 4.98 -26.65 -13.36
C GLY A 76 6.14 -25.89 -14.00
N GLY A 77 6.84 -25.03 -13.24
CA GLY A 77 8.04 -24.32 -13.69
C GLY A 77 7.77 -23.11 -14.60
N ASN A 78 6.52 -22.65 -14.71
CA ASN A 78 6.18 -21.46 -15.51
C ASN A 78 6.48 -20.13 -14.80
N TYR A 79 6.80 -20.19 -13.51
CA TYR A 79 7.00 -19.03 -12.65
C TYR A 79 8.28 -19.19 -11.83
N ASP A 80 9.18 -18.22 -11.98
CA ASP A 80 10.39 -18.05 -11.18
C ASP A 80 10.62 -16.55 -11.01
N PHE A 81 10.31 -16.01 -9.84
CA PHE A 81 10.26 -14.57 -9.61
C PHE A 81 11.52 -14.05 -8.93
N GLU A 82 12.04 -12.96 -9.49
CA GLU A 82 13.13 -12.15 -8.96
C GLU A 82 12.58 -10.83 -8.44
N ILE A 83 13.15 -10.31 -7.35
CA ILE A 83 12.74 -9.03 -6.76
C ILE A 83 13.73 -7.94 -7.15
N PHE A 84 13.20 -6.79 -7.54
CA PHE A 84 13.97 -5.63 -7.94
C PHE A 84 13.67 -4.46 -7.02
N HIS A 85 14.69 -3.69 -6.68
CA HIS A 85 14.63 -2.46 -5.91
C HIS A 85 14.98 -1.27 -6.80
N VAL A 86 14.20 -0.21 -6.67
CA VAL A 86 14.42 1.07 -7.36
C VAL A 86 14.56 2.16 -6.31
N PRO A 87 15.70 2.86 -6.24
CA PRO A 87 15.90 3.96 -5.32
C PRO A 87 15.18 5.20 -5.86
N LEU A 88 14.02 5.55 -5.30
CA LEU A 88 13.29 6.78 -5.65
C LEU A 88 13.44 7.84 -4.54
N ALA A 89 13.35 9.12 -4.91
CA ALA A 89 13.55 10.25 -3.99
C ALA A 89 12.57 10.28 -2.79
N LYS A 90 11.37 9.69 -2.93
CA LYS A 90 10.32 9.65 -1.91
C LYS A 90 10.25 8.32 -1.14
N GLY A 91 11.32 7.53 -1.17
CA GLY A 91 11.38 6.17 -0.62
C GLY A 91 11.51 5.14 -1.73
N GLY A 92 12.27 4.08 -1.47
CA GLY A 92 12.51 3.01 -2.43
C GLY A 92 11.24 2.29 -2.85
N HIS A 93 11.20 1.89 -4.13
CA HIS A 93 10.17 1.01 -4.66
C HIS A 93 10.72 -0.41 -4.84
N ARG A 94 9.87 -1.44 -4.74
CA ARG A 94 10.21 -2.80 -5.14
C ARG A 94 9.08 -3.45 -5.90
N PHE A 95 9.44 -4.27 -6.88
CA PHE A 95 8.51 -5.05 -7.70
C PHE A 95 9.11 -6.44 -7.98
N ALA A 96 8.28 -7.37 -8.43
CA ALA A 96 8.71 -8.72 -8.81
C ALA A 96 8.70 -8.85 -10.34
N ARG A 97 9.67 -9.55 -10.92
CA ARG A 97 9.64 -9.98 -12.32
C ARG A 97 9.94 -11.47 -12.43
N CYS A 98 9.13 -12.18 -13.20
CA CYS A 98 9.39 -13.57 -13.54
C CYS A 98 10.54 -13.65 -14.56
N SER A 99 11.61 -14.36 -14.21
CA SER A 99 12.78 -14.61 -15.06
C SER A 99 12.39 -15.39 -16.33
N PHE A 100 11.41 -16.29 -16.21
CA PHE A 100 10.98 -17.17 -17.30
C PHE A 100 9.97 -16.51 -18.25
N SER A 101 8.90 -15.92 -17.71
CA SER A 101 7.81 -15.38 -18.52
C SER A 101 7.95 -13.89 -18.86
N GLY A 102 8.81 -13.16 -18.14
CA GLY A 102 8.94 -11.71 -18.26
C GLY A 102 7.77 -10.95 -17.63
N ILE A 103 6.88 -11.61 -16.88
CA ILE A 103 5.78 -10.96 -16.17
C ILE A 103 6.34 -10.11 -15.04
N VAL A 104 5.95 -8.85 -14.99
CA VAL A 104 6.22 -7.92 -13.91
C VAL A 104 4.96 -7.80 -13.05
N ILE A 105 5.14 -7.86 -11.73
CA ILE A 105 4.13 -7.55 -10.72
C ILE A 105 4.55 -6.27 -10.00
N ASP A 106 3.84 -5.19 -10.26
CA ASP A 106 4.23 -3.86 -9.79
C ASP A 106 3.01 -2.99 -9.43
N LEU A 107 3.00 -2.45 -8.22
CA LEU A 107 2.01 -1.47 -7.78
C LEU A 107 2.19 -0.08 -8.41
N VAL A 108 3.42 0.35 -8.72
CA VAL A 108 3.69 1.66 -9.35
C VAL A 108 3.12 1.73 -10.76
N SER A 109 2.96 0.58 -11.41
CA SER A 109 2.28 0.49 -12.70
C SER A 109 0.81 0.89 -12.64
N ASN A 110 0.20 0.84 -11.45
CA ASN A 110 -1.25 0.95 -11.22
C ASN A 110 -2.12 0.00 -12.07
N ILE A 111 -1.53 -0.95 -12.80
CA ILE A 111 -2.24 -1.97 -13.60
C ILE A 111 -2.06 -3.39 -13.05
N GLY A 112 -1.22 -3.54 -12.03
CA GLY A 112 -0.99 -4.78 -11.29
C GLY A 112 0.08 -5.66 -11.91
N ALA A 113 -0.23 -6.32 -13.03
CA ALA A 113 0.71 -7.18 -13.73
C ALA A 113 0.76 -6.87 -15.24
N PHE A 114 1.94 -7.02 -15.83
CA PHE A 114 2.17 -6.83 -17.28
C PHE A 114 3.38 -7.61 -17.78
N PHE A 115 3.55 -7.73 -19.09
CA PHE A 115 4.75 -8.33 -19.68
C PHE A 115 5.81 -7.27 -19.93
N LEU A 116 7.05 -7.54 -19.52
CA LEU A 116 8.25 -6.80 -19.90
C LEU A 116 9.21 -7.72 -20.68
N PRO A 117 9.11 -7.73 -22.02
CA PRO A 117 10.00 -8.51 -22.87
C PRO A 117 11.44 -7.99 -22.82
N ASP A 118 12.37 -8.87 -23.18
CA ASP A 118 13.78 -8.52 -23.25
C ASP A 118 14.04 -7.54 -24.41
N ASN A 119 14.83 -6.50 -24.13
CA ASN A 119 15.15 -5.39 -25.02
C ASN A 119 13.97 -4.52 -25.44
N GLU A 120 12.85 -4.60 -24.71
CA GLU A 120 11.70 -3.74 -24.92
C GLU A 120 11.53 -2.73 -23.78
N THR A 121 10.82 -1.65 -24.10
CA THR A 121 10.34 -0.67 -23.13
C THR A 121 8.82 -0.76 -23.11
N VAL A 122 8.26 -0.87 -21.92
CA VAL A 122 6.83 -0.91 -21.69
C VAL A 122 6.47 0.33 -20.91
N THR A 123 5.64 1.18 -21.52
CA THR A 123 5.17 2.43 -20.92
C THR A 123 3.72 2.27 -20.52
N ILE A 124 3.41 2.66 -19.28
CA ILE A 124 2.09 2.54 -18.69
C ILE A 124 1.67 3.96 -18.29
N GLY A 125 0.69 4.50 -19.01
CA GLY A 125 0.13 5.84 -18.77
C GLY A 125 -1.18 5.72 -18.03
N THR A 126 -1.10 5.55 -16.71
CA THR A 126 -2.26 5.46 -15.82
C THR A 126 -2.47 6.82 -15.13
N THR A 127 -2.47 6.87 -13.79
CA THR A 127 -2.47 8.12 -13.02
C THR A 127 -1.16 8.88 -13.27
N ASP A 128 -0.06 8.15 -13.37
CA ASP A 128 1.25 8.64 -13.76
C ASP A 128 1.72 7.89 -15.02
N THR A 129 2.59 8.51 -15.81
CA THR A 129 3.28 7.82 -16.92
C THR A 129 4.61 7.28 -16.42
N VAL A 130 4.72 5.97 -16.34
CA VAL A 130 5.95 5.28 -15.90
C VAL A 130 6.35 4.28 -16.97
N SER A 131 7.66 4.09 -17.18
CA SER A 131 8.18 3.12 -18.15
C SER A 131 9.13 2.12 -17.52
N TRP A 132 9.05 0.86 -17.93
CA TRP A 132 9.99 -0.20 -17.55
C TRP A 132 10.74 -0.64 -18.79
N ARG A 133 12.06 -0.76 -18.67
CA ARG A 133 12.93 -1.19 -19.76
C ARG A 133 13.80 -2.32 -19.29
N HIS A 134 13.76 -3.45 -20.00
CA HIS A 134 14.70 -4.55 -19.77
C HIS A 134 15.74 -4.55 -20.89
N ALA A 135 16.98 -4.21 -20.60
CA ALA A 135 18.04 -4.15 -21.61
C ALA A 135 19.33 -4.76 -21.07
N ARG A 136 19.93 -5.68 -21.83
CA ARG A 136 21.22 -6.32 -21.50
C ARG A 136 21.23 -6.93 -20.08
N GLY A 137 20.14 -7.59 -19.68
CA GLY A 137 20.01 -8.22 -18.37
C GLY A 137 19.81 -7.24 -17.21
N ARG A 138 19.53 -5.96 -17.49
CA ARG A 138 19.27 -4.92 -16.48
C ARG A 138 17.91 -4.31 -16.68
N ILE A 139 17.25 -4.00 -15.57
CA ILE A 139 15.95 -3.33 -15.59
C ILE A 139 16.13 -1.87 -15.20
N TYR A 140 15.38 -1.00 -15.85
CA TYR A 140 15.31 0.42 -15.60
C TYR A 140 13.85 0.82 -15.43
N ILE A 141 13.59 1.77 -14.53
CA ILE A 141 12.30 2.45 -14.42
C ILE A 141 12.50 3.92 -14.77
N THR A 142 11.70 4.45 -15.68
CA THR A 142 11.56 5.89 -15.91
C THR A 142 10.34 6.38 -15.15
N ASP A 143 10.53 7.28 -14.19
CA ASP A 143 9.44 7.86 -13.38
C ASP A 143 8.61 8.91 -14.15
N ALA A 144 7.57 9.43 -13.50
CA ALA A 144 6.66 10.42 -14.07
C ALA A 144 7.34 11.73 -14.47
N ASP A 145 8.47 12.05 -13.84
CA ASP A 145 9.27 13.23 -14.12
C ASP A 145 10.27 12.98 -15.28
N GLY A 146 10.27 11.78 -15.86
CA GLY A 146 11.17 11.38 -16.93
C GLY A 146 12.57 10.95 -16.46
N ASN A 147 12.78 10.78 -15.16
CA ASN A 147 14.07 10.34 -14.64
C ASN A 147 14.19 8.82 -14.73
N GLU A 148 15.27 8.35 -15.36
CA GLU A 148 15.56 6.91 -15.45
C GLU A 148 16.39 6.44 -14.25
N HIS A 149 15.88 5.41 -13.57
CA HIS A 149 16.46 4.79 -12.39
C HIS A 149 16.86 3.35 -12.69
N PRO A 150 18.12 2.96 -12.45
CA PRO A 150 18.53 1.57 -12.54
C PRO A 150 17.87 0.76 -11.42
N CYS A 151 17.39 -0.43 -11.75
CA CYS A 151 16.82 -1.37 -10.79
C CYS A 151 17.90 -2.36 -10.33
N GLU A 152 18.04 -2.53 -9.03
CA GLU A 152 18.95 -3.51 -8.44
C GLU A 152 18.18 -4.79 -8.10
N LYS A 153 18.69 -5.95 -8.53
CA LYS A 153 18.16 -7.23 -8.08
C LYS A 153 18.50 -7.41 -6.59
N VAL A 154 17.48 -7.61 -5.77
CA VAL A 154 17.61 -7.86 -4.34
C VAL A 154 16.96 -9.19 -3.97
N ASN A 155 17.46 -9.84 -2.93
CA ASN A 155 16.76 -11.00 -2.39
C ASN A 155 15.52 -10.57 -1.57
N ALA A 156 14.60 -11.51 -1.35
CA ALA A 156 13.36 -11.28 -0.60
C ALA A 156 13.61 -10.66 0.78
N ASN A 157 14.56 -11.19 1.55
CA ASN A 157 14.88 -10.68 2.89
C ASN A 157 15.38 -9.23 2.87
N ARG A 158 16.24 -8.90 1.90
CA ARG A 158 16.76 -7.54 1.69
C ARG A 158 15.66 -6.57 1.26
N ALA A 159 14.76 -7.00 0.36
CA ALA A 159 13.63 -6.20 -0.08
C ALA A 159 12.70 -5.86 1.11
N LEU A 160 12.38 -6.86 1.92
CA LEU A 160 11.59 -6.70 3.14
C LEU A 160 12.31 -5.80 4.16
N ALA A 161 13.60 -6.00 4.39
CA ALA A 161 14.37 -5.19 5.34
C ALA A 161 14.46 -3.69 4.93
N LEU A 162 14.71 -3.41 3.65
CA LEU A 162 14.75 -2.03 3.14
C LEU A 162 13.38 -1.36 3.24
N CYS A 163 12.33 -2.11 2.91
CA CYS A 163 10.95 -1.70 3.13
C CYS A 163 10.75 -1.32 4.60
N LEU A 164 11.05 -2.23 5.54
CA LEU A 164 10.91 -1.98 6.99
C LEU A 164 11.67 -0.74 7.45
N TYR A 165 12.89 -0.54 6.97
CA TYR A 165 13.69 0.64 7.28
C TYR A 165 12.99 1.94 6.83
N GLU A 166 12.48 1.98 5.61
CA GLU A 166 11.75 3.15 5.08
C GLU A 166 10.43 3.38 5.81
N VAL A 167 9.68 2.31 6.04
CA VAL A 167 8.44 2.34 6.81
C VAL A 167 8.72 2.93 8.20
N SER A 168 9.82 2.53 8.85
CA SER A 168 10.13 2.92 10.24
C SER A 168 10.36 4.41 10.46
N ARG A 169 10.57 5.13 9.36
CA ARG A 169 10.79 6.56 9.36
C ARG A 169 9.51 7.35 9.09
N SER A 170 8.39 6.70 8.79
CA SER A 170 7.12 7.32 8.41
C SER A 170 5.95 6.74 9.22
N ALA A 171 5.63 7.35 10.37
CA ALA A 171 4.52 6.90 11.22
C ALA A 171 3.15 7.34 10.67
N GLN A 172 2.53 6.56 9.79
CA GLN A 172 1.19 6.86 9.26
C GLN A 172 0.40 5.57 9.16
N LEU A 173 -0.82 5.45 9.72
CA LEU A 173 -1.75 4.34 9.41
C LEU A 173 -2.64 4.70 8.24
N ILE A 174 -2.67 3.85 7.23
CA ILE A 174 -3.51 4.01 6.04
C ILE A 174 -4.29 2.72 5.86
N VAL A 175 -5.61 2.81 5.88
CA VAL A 175 -6.52 1.75 5.46
C VAL A 175 -7.17 2.21 4.17
N LEU A 176 -7.08 1.39 3.13
CA LEU A 176 -7.79 1.65 1.88
C LEU A 176 -8.92 0.65 1.81
N PHE A 177 -10.10 1.14 1.53
CA PHE A 177 -11.20 0.28 1.18
C PHE A 177 -11.24 0.16 -0.33
N ARG A 178 -11.35 -1.04 -0.88
CA ARG A 178 -11.37 -1.26 -2.33
C ARG A 178 -12.37 -2.33 -2.72
N GLU A 179 -13.11 -2.08 -3.79
CA GLU A 179 -13.75 -3.12 -4.61
C GLU A 179 -12.72 -3.81 -5.49
N LEU A 180 -12.94 -5.10 -5.73
CA LEU A 180 -12.51 -5.70 -6.99
C LEU A 180 -13.29 -6.99 -7.26
N ASP A 181 -14.18 -6.95 -8.26
CA ASP A 181 -14.41 -8.00 -9.27
C ASP A 181 -15.40 -7.48 -10.36
N PRO A 182 -15.59 -8.06 -11.57
CA PRO A 182 -15.01 -9.31 -12.08
C PRO A 182 -14.53 -9.41 -13.55
N HIS A 183 -14.41 -8.35 -14.34
CA HIS A 183 -14.10 -8.50 -15.79
C HIS A 183 -12.90 -7.70 -16.33
N LEU A 184 -12.25 -6.83 -15.55
CA LEU A 184 -11.55 -5.65 -16.10
C LEU A 184 -10.25 -5.23 -15.37
N VAL A 185 -9.34 -6.14 -14.98
CA VAL A 185 -7.95 -5.70 -14.67
C VAL A 185 -7.17 -5.49 -15.98
N ASN A 186 -7.69 -4.59 -16.82
CA ASN A 186 -7.27 -4.24 -18.17
C ASN A 186 -7.62 -5.28 -19.25
N SER A 187 -8.52 -4.94 -20.17
CA SER A 187 -8.45 -5.50 -21.52
C SER A 187 -7.27 -4.83 -22.22
N ASN A 188 -6.34 -5.61 -22.77
CA ASN A 188 -5.40 -5.10 -23.76
C ASN A 188 -6.24 -4.58 -24.93
N ILE A 189 -6.40 -3.25 -25.02
CA ILE A 189 -7.27 -2.63 -26.01
C ILE A 189 -6.62 -2.76 -27.40
N ALA A 190 -5.29 -2.60 -27.46
CA ALA A 190 -4.42 -2.97 -28.57
C ALA A 190 -2.93 -2.87 -28.18
N GLY A 191 -2.11 -3.85 -28.61
CA GLY A 191 -0.65 -3.78 -28.47
C GLY A 191 -0.16 -3.83 -27.01
N THR A 192 0.46 -2.74 -26.55
CA THR A 192 0.97 -2.54 -25.16
C THR A 192 0.16 -1.50 -24.39
N ARG A 193 -1.03 -1.11 -24.88
CA ARG A 193 -1.83 -0.03 -24.29
C ARG A 193 -2.86 -0.59 -23.31
N TYR A 194 -2.81 -0.09 -22.08
CA TYR A 194 -3.68 -0.46 -20.96
C TYR A 194 -4.43 0.79 -20.48
N GLU A 195 -5.71 0.66 -20.12
CA GLU A 195 -6.49 1.73 -19.48
C GLU A 195 -6.93 1.28 -18.08
N HIS A 196 -7.05 2.27 -17.20
CA HIS A 196 -7.37 2.11 -15.78
C HIS A 196 -8.75 1.51 -15.55
N ALA A 197 -8.84 0.52 -14.66
CA ALA A 197 -10.03 0.32 -13.83
C ALA A 197 -9.79 1.03 -12.50
N MET A 198 -10.07 2.35 -12.47
CA MET A 198 -10.06 3.12 -11.24
C MET A 198 -11.35 2.85 -10.48
N PHE A 199 -11.24 2.24 -9.31
CA PHE A 199 -12.37 2.08 -8.40
C PHE A 199 -12.27 3.16 -7.33
N GLY A 200 -13.18 4.15 -7.38
CA GLY A 200 -13.25 5.24 -6.42
C GLY A 200 -13.78 4.74 -5.09
N HIS A 201 -12.88 4.46 -4.15
CA HIS A 201 -13.23 4.11 -2.78
C HIS A 201 -12.41 4.91 -1.78
N GLY A 202 -12.90 4.91 -0.54
CA GLY A 202 -12.38 5.74 0.52
C GLY A 202 -11.06 5.24 1.11
N ALA A 203 -10.30 6.18 1.67
CA ALA A 203 -9.13 5.93 2.49
C ALA A 203 -9.31 6.50 3.90
N ILE A 204 -8.96 5.73 4.92
CA ILE A 204 -8.78 6.22 6.28
C ILE A 204 -7.29 6.39 6.53
N LYS A 205 -6.87 7.59 6.94
CA LYS A 205 -5.46 7.93 7.14
C LYS A 205 -5.23 8.67 8.45
N TRP A 206 -4.40 8.10 9.32
CA TRP A 206 -3.90 8.76 10.51
C TRP A 206 -2.75 9.70 10.16
N HIS A 207 -2.83 10.95 10.64
CA HIS A 207 -1.78 11.94 10.56
C HIS A 207 -1.36 12.31 11.98
N LEU A 208 -0.30 11.67 12.46
CA LEU A 208 0.19 11.82 13.82
C LEU A 208 1.60 12.39 13.83
N LYS A 209 1.84 13.40 14.65
CA LYS A 209 3.18 13.88 15.03
C LYS A 209 3.25 13.99 16.55
N PRO A 210 4.33 13.55 17.20
CA PRO A 210 4.49 13.72 18.64
C PRO A 210 4.58 15.21 19.00
N ASN A 211 4.32 15.54 20.26
CA ASN A 211 4.62 16.88 20.76
C ASN A 211 6.13 17.08 20.75
N THR A 212 6.57 18.28 20.41
CA THR A 212 7.98 18.68 20.40
C THR A 212 8.24 19.71 21.49
N ILE A 213 9.50 19.85 21.90
CA ILE A 213 9.94 20.94 22.77
C ILE A 213 10.66 21.95 21.88
N GLU A 214 10.13 23.16 21.80
CA GLU A 214 10.72 24.27 21.07
C GLU A 214 10.84 25.47 22.01
N ASN A 215 12.08 25.95 22.23
CA ASN A 215 12.38 27.07 23.15
C ASN A 215 11.75 26.87 24.55
N ASP A 216 11.96 25.69 25.14
CA ASP A 216 11.42 25.27 26.45
C ASP A 216 9.88 25.23 26.54
N ALA A 217 9.17 25.42 25.44
CA ALA A 217 7.71 25.26 25.35
C ALA A 217 7.34 23.95 24.65
N THR A 218 6.31 23.28 25.17
CA THR A 218 5.72 22.13 24.50
C THR A 218 4.87 22.60 23.33
N VAL A 219 5.29 22.29 22.11
CA VAL A 219 4.51 22.50 20.90
C VAL A 219 3.68 21.25 20.65
N ALA A 220 2.36 21.42 20.58
CA ALA A 220 1.45 20.33 20.31
C ALA A 220 1.71 19.75 18.91
N GLY A 221 1.95 18.44 18.87
CA GLY A 221 2.06 17.72 17.62
C GLY A 221 0.68 17.41 17.03
N ILE A 222 0.65 17.05 15.75
CA ILE A 222 -0.58 16.75 15.00
C ILE A 222 -1.23 15.45 15.53
N LYS A 223 -2.54 15.46 15.76
CA LYS A 223 -3.35 14.28 16.16
C LYS A 223 -4.63 14.25 15.34
N GLU A 224 -4.51 13.84 14.09
CA GLU A 224 -5.63 13.88 13.14
C GLU A 224 -5.91 12.52 12.50
N LEU A 225 -7.18 12.30 12.19
CA LEU A 225 -7.66 11.23 11.33
C LEU A 225 -8.32 11.86 10.11
N HIS A 226 -7.87 11.45 8.92
CA HIS A 226 -8.39 11.90 7.63
C HIS A 226 -9.21 10.79 7.01
N LEU A 227 -10.47 11.06 6.69
CA LEU A 227 -11.34 10.17 5.91
C LEU A 227 -11.45 10.77 4.51
N ARG A 228 -10.90 10.09 3.51
CA ARG A 228 -10.76 10.62 2.14
C ARG A 228 -11.66 9.82 1.22
N PRO A 229 -12.78 10.35 0.71
CA PRO A 229 -13.65 9.60 -0.19
C PRO A 229 -12.96 9.24 -1.51
N TYR A 230 -11.94 10.02 -1.91
CA TYR A 230 -11.11 9.78 -3.08
C TYR A 230 -9.64 9.57 -2.67
N ILE A 231 -9.03 8.48 -3.14
CA ILE A 231 -7.63 8.13 -2.80
C ILE A 231 -6.62 9.10 -3.42
N ASP A 232 -6.93 9.57 -4.63
CA ASP A 232 -6.01 10.35 -5.47
C ASP A 232 -6.09 11.86 -5.21
N ASP A 233 -7.20 12.33 -4.65
CA ASP A 233 -7.35 13.71 -4.20
C ASP A 233 -7.16 13.80 -2.68
N SER A 234 -5.98 14.25 -2.26
CA SER A 234 -5.68 14.38 -0.84
C SER A 234 -6.33 15.59 -0.16
N ASP A 235 -6.90 16.50 -0.94
CA ASP A 235 -7.50 17.73 -0.46
C ASP A 235 -8.96 17.49 -0.06
N VAL A 236 -9.68 16.63 -0.79
CA VAL A 236 -11.03 16.18 -0.42
C VAL A 236 -10.96 15.18 0.74
N LYS A 237 -11.24 15.66 1.96
CA LYS A 237 -11.22 14.82 3.18
C LYS A 237 -12.10 15.38 4.31
N THR A 238 -12.68 14.47 5.09
CA THR A 238 -13.13 14.77 6.44
C THR A 238 -11.92 14.71 7.38
N ARG A 239 -11.76 15.69 8.27
CA ARG A 239 -10.73 15.70 9.33
C ARG A 239 -11.36 15.61 10.69
N ILE A 240 -10.87 14.64 11.46
CA ILE A 240 -11.20 14.44 12.87
C ILE A 240 -9.95 14.76 13.69
N VAL A 241 -10.08 15.61 14.71
CA VAL A 241 -8.95 16.13 15.52
C VAL A 241 -9.21 15.85 17.00
N TRP A 242 -8.16 15.44 17.72
CA TRP A 242 -8.22 15.21 19.17
C TRP A 242 -7.78 16.45 19.95
N ASP A 243 -8.58 16.85 20.93
CA ASP A 243 -8.26 17.97 21.84
C ASP A 243 -8.96 17.81 23.21
N GLN A 244 -8.36 18.34 24.27
CA GLN A 244 -8.87 18.28 25.64
C GLN A 244 -10.14 19.12 25.85
N SER A 245 -10.40 20.10 24.99
CA SER A 245 -11.60 20.93 25.02
C SER A 245 -12.84 20.27 24.40
N HIS A 246 -12.67 19.16 23.67
CA HIS A 246 -13.76 18.44 23.02
C HIS A 246 -14.55 17.57 24.00
N THR A 247 -15.84 17.41 23.72
CA THR A 247 -16.82 16.77 24.60
C THR A 247 -17.04 15.28 24.28
N ALA A 248 -17.73 14.58 25.19
CA ALA A 248 -18.17 13.21 24.94
C ALA A 248 -19.14 13.10 23.74
N ARG A 249 -19.91 14.16 23.46
CA ARG A 249 -20.78 14.23 22.28
C ARG A 249 -19.96 14.31 20.99
N ASP A 250 -18.92 15.14 20.96
CA ASP A 250 -18.00 15.23 19.82
C ASP A 250 -17.38 13.86 19.51
N ARG A 251 -17.06 13.08 20.56
CA ARG A 251 -16.54 11.72 20.43
C ARG A 251 -17.53 10.77 19.74
N GLU A 252 -18.80 10.81 20.15
CA GLU A 252 -19.86 9.98 19.56
C GLU A 252 -20.11 10.37 18.10
N GLU A 253 -20.22 11.68 17.81
CA GLU A 253 -20.39 12.19 16.45
C GLU A 253 -19.21 11.79 15.54
N SER A 254 -17.98 11.87 16.04
CA SER A 254 -16.78 11.45 15.30
C SER A 254 -16.74 9.94 15.05
N ALA A 255 -17.20 9.11 15.99
CA ALA A 255 -17.31 7.67 15.78
C ALA A 255 -18.37 7.33 14.73
N ASN A 256 -19.53 8.00 14.79
CA ASN A 256 -20.60 7.86 13.80
C ASN A 256 -20.14 8.27 12.40
N GLU A 257 -19.34 9.33 12.28
CA GLU A 257 -18.75 9.77 11.01
C GLU A 257 -17.82 8.71 10.40
N VAL A 258 -16.98 8.04 11.21
CA VAL A 258 -16.13 6.93 10.74
C VAL A 258 -16.99 5.76 10.24
N HIS A 259 -18.03 5.38 11.00
CA HIS A 259 -18.96 4.33 10.59
C HIS A 259 -19.70 4.68 9.30
N HIS A 260 -20.18 5.92 9.18
CA HIS A 260 -20.84 6.42 7.99
C HIS A 260 -19.88 6.38 6.78
N PHE A 261 -18.66 6.87 6.95
CA PHE A 261 -17.64 6.85 5.91
C PHE A 261 -17.34 5.43 5.41
N MET A 262 -17.21 4.46 6.32
CA MET A 262 -16.99 3.06 5.94
C MET A 262 -18.17 2.47 5.17
N ALA A 263 -19.40 2.75 5.60
CA ALA A 263 -20.60 2.27 4.92
C ALA A 263 -20.76 2.87 3.52
N THR A 264 -20.40 4.15 3.35
CA THR A 264 -20.56 4.88 2.08
C THR A 264 -19.40 4.62 1.11
N HIS A 265 -18.17 4.59 1.61
CA HIS A 265 -16.95 4.58 0.78
C HIS A 265 -16.10 3.31 0.93
N GLY A 266 -16.58 2.31 1.66
CA GLY A 266 -15.89 1.03 1.85
C GLY A 266 -15.78 0.18 0.57
N GLY A 267 -16.75 0.30 -0.35
CA GLY A 267 -16.88 -0.71 -1.41
C GLY A 267 -17.30 -2.09 -0.85
N PRO A 268 -17.39 -3.13 -1.67
CA PRO A 268 -18.00 -4.41 -1.29
C PRO A 268 -17.17 -5.30 -0.36
N PHE A 269 -15.83 -5.15 -0.35
CA PHE A 269 -14.93 -5.96 0.50
C PHE A 269 -14.42 -5.22 1.74
N TYR A 270 -15.02 -4.08 2.07
CA TYR A 270 -14.54 -3.25 3.18
C TYR A 270 -14.53 -3.99 4.52
N ASN A 271 -15.52 -4.84 4.77
CA ASN A 271 -15.59 -5.64 6.00
C ASN A 271 -14.38 -6.57 6.12
N GLU A 272 -14.04 -7.28 5.05
CA GLU A 272 -12.90 -8.19 5.02
C GLU A 272 -11.58 -7.43 5.17
N GLN A 273 -11.45 -6.25 4.55
CA GLN A 273 -10.27 -5.39 4.65
C GLN A 273 -10.12 -4.74 6.02
N TRP A 274 -11.24 -4.43 6.67
CA TRP A 274 -11.26 -3.86 8.01
C TRP A 274 -10.96 -4.91 9.08
N GLU A 275 -11.50 -6.13 8.90
CA GLU A 275 -11.25 -7.27 9.79
C GLU A 275 -9.88 -7.92 9.57
N ALA A 276 -9.24 -7.67 8.42
CA ALA A 276 -7.92 -8.20 8.12
C ALA A 276 -6.88 -7.76 9.16
N ASP A 277 -6.03 -8.71 9.56
CA ASP A 277 -4.80 -8.48 10.33
C ASP A 277 -4.96 -7.63 11.60
N GLY A 278 -6.11 -7.68 12.26
CA GLY A 278 -6.37 -6.94 13.50
C GLY A 278 -6.44 -5.42 13.32
N VAL A 279 -6.70 -4.93 12.10
CA VAL A 279 -6.85 -3.50 11.79
C VAL A 279 -7.93 -2.85 12.67
N VAL A 280 -9.06 -3.53 12.93
CA VAL A 280 -10.10 -3.07 13.86
C VAL A 280 -9.55 -2.82 15.26
N ASP A 281 -8.90 -3.84 15.83
CA ASP A 281 -8.35 -3.78 17.18
C ASP A 281 -7.32 -2.67 17.28
N PHE A 282 -6.44 -2.59 16.28
CA PHE A 282 -5.40 -1.59 16.25
C PHE A 282 -5.95 -0.16 16.07
N PHE A 283 -6.93 0.04 15.19
CA PHE A 283 -7.63 1.32 15.06
C PHE A 283 -8.27 1.71 16.41
N GLY A 284 -8.92 0.76 17.08
CA GLY A 284 -9.48 0.94 18.41
C GLY A 284 -8.42 1.29 19.47
N LEU A 285 -7.24 0.67 19.39
CA LEU A 285 -6.09 1.00 20.25
C LEU A 285 -5.64 2.45 20.02
N ILE A 286 -5.35 2.87 18.78
CA ILE A 286 -4.96 4.27 18.51
C ILE A 286 -6.04 5.24 18.98
N TRP A 287 -7.30 4.99 18.59
CA TRP A 287 -8.42 5.85 18.95
C TRP A 287 -8.52 6.03 20.47
N ARG A 288 -8.43 4.93 21.22
CA ARG A 288 -8.45 4.95 22.68
C ARG A 288 -7.24 5.67 23.27
N GLU A 289 -6.03 5.36 22.81
CA GLU A 289 -4.81 6.02 23.31
C GLU A 289 -4.85 7.53 23.04
N LEU A 290 -5.38 7.95 21.89
CA LEU A 290 -5.57 9.36 21.60
C LEU A 290 -6.61 10.00 22.51
N CYS A 291 -7.72 9.30 22.80
CA CYS A 291 -8.73 9.78 23.74
C CYS A 291 -8.19 9.97 25.16
N VAL A 292 -7.38 9.01 25.62
CA VAL A 292 -6.79 9.04 26.97
C VAL A 292 -5.76 10.17 27.10
N ASN A 293 -4.90 10.35 26.10
CA ASN A 293 -3.76 11.26 26.21
C ASN A 293 -4.07 12.68 25.70
N TYR A 294 -5.02 12.85 24.78
CA TYR A 294 -5.23 14.10 24.05
C TYR A 294 -6.66 14.62 24.08
N GLY A 295 -7.60 13.96 24.78
CA GLY A 295 -8.98 14.40 24.90
C GLY A 295 -9.88 13.85 23.80
N SER A 296 -11.08 14.40 23.61
CA SER A 296 -12.07 13.80 22.70
C SER A 296 -11.79 14.14 21.22
N PRO A 297 -12.12 13.25 20.27
CA PRO A 297 -12.12 13.60 18.85
C PRO A 297 -13.30 14.50 18.51
N ARG A 298 -13.12 15.39 17.55
CA ARG A 298 -14.19 16.17 16.90
C ARG A 298 -13.97 16.24 15.40
N VAL A 299 -15.04 16.13 14.61
CA VAL A 299 -15.05 16.46 13.18
C VAL A 299 -14.88 17.97 13.03
N VAL A 300 -13.78 18.43 12.42
CA VAL A 300 -13.50 19.88 12.24
C VAL A 300 -13.68 20.34 10.79
N GLU A 301 -13.69 19.39 9.85
CA GLU A 301 -13.83 19.61 8.42
C GLU A 301 -14.50 18.36 7.85
N GLN A 302 -15.52 18.52 7.03
CA GLN A 302 -16.15 17.41 6.29
C GLN A 302 -15.72 17.48 4.83
N ALA A 303 -15.50 16.33 4.20
CA ALA A 303 -15.30 16.26 2.77
C ALA A 303 -16.52 16.85 2.05
N ALA A 304 -16.30 17.68 1.03
CA ALA A 304 -17.38 18.09 0.13
C ALA A 304 -17.88 16.84 -0.61
N THR A 305 -19.10 16.42 -0.30
CA THR A 305 -19.79 15.35 -1.04
C THR A 305 -20.55 15.98 -2.19
N GLU A 306 -20.12 15.75 -3.43
CA GLU A 306 -20.92 16.03 -4.63
C GLU A 306 -22.10 15.05 -4.75
#